data_AF-A0A9N9WTB3-F1
#
_entry.id   AF-A0A9N9WTB3-F1
#
_cell.length_a   1.000
_cell.length_b   1.000
_cell.length_c   1.000
_cell.angle_alpha   90.00
_cell.angle_beta   90.00
_cell.angle_gamma   90.00
#
_symmetry.space_group_name_H-M   'P 1'
#
loop_
_entity.id
_entity.type
_entity.pdbx_description
1 polymer ?
#
loop_
_entity_poly.entity_id
_entity_poly.type
_entity_poly.pdbx_seq_one_letter_code
_entity_poly.pdbx_strand_id
1 'polypeptide(L)'
;MSGHQYFSNGNSLFSDDVDDETFLKNSRVKPKDDYLEQRQLYEQKRKEIENRTIDSSQRSIGLLRETEQVGIATAQELSKQREQLEKTRDQLDTINTSLKFSQRHLTGIKSMFGGLKNYLSGKSEFEPSKMSPSSSNSSSIASPTSDERYNQHPTTRLRNDPQMQQQQMAGNVNFNQQLDRNLDEMCDSLSRLKGLAIDLNGEIDSQNDLIDQITDKTEDVDIKIGKQNQQMFKLLGKK
;
A
#
# COMPACT_ATOMS: atom_id res chain seq x y z
N MET A 1 74.69 -8.88 -16.09
CA MET A 1 74.91 -7.43 -16.22
C MET A 1 74.11 -6.97 -17.44
N SER A 2 73.17 -6.04 -17.23
CA SER A 2 72.24 -5.52 -18.23
C SER A 2 72.93 -4.71 -19.33
N GLY A 3 72.34 -4.69 -20.53
CA GLY A 3 72.65 -3.75 -21.60
C GLY A 3 71.45 -3.60 -22.55
N HIS A 4 70.75 -2.48 -22.47
CA HIS A 4 69.47 -2.17 -23.11
C HIS A 4 69.54 -2.02 -24.64
N GLN A 5 68.49 -2.50 -25.32
CA GLN A 5 68.13 -2.14 -26.70
C GLN A 5 67.54 -0.73 -26.75
N TYR A 6 67.94 0.07 -27.75
CA TYR A 6 67.19 1.26 -28.19
C TYR A 6 66.62 0.98 -29.58
N PHE A 7 65.29 1.03 -29.70
CA PHE A 7 64.57 1.06 -30.97
C PHE A 7 64.40 2.51 -31.42
N SER A 8 64.65 2.77 -32.70
CA SER A 8 64.44 4.06 -33.37
C SER A 8 62.96 4.45 -33.33
N ASN A 9 62.67 5.66 -32.84
CA ASN A 9 61.32 6.21 -32.73
C ASN A 9 61.08 7.18 -33.89
N GLY A 10 60.10 6.87 -34.75
CA GLY A 10 59.68 7.73 -35.85
C GLY A 10 58.64 8.73 -35.38
N ASN A 11 59.03 9.99 -35.19
CA ASN A 11 58.14 11.14 -35.17
C ASN A 11 58.95 12.38 -35.58
N SER A 12 59.02 12.64 -36.90
CA SER A 12 59.44 13.94 -37.43
C SER A 12 58.20 14.84 -37.48
N LEU A 13 58.01 15.64 -36.42
CA LEU A 13 56.84 16.49 -36.22
C LEU A 13 56.99 17.92 -36.79
N PHE A 14 58.02 18.17 -37.60
CA PHE A 14 58.32 19.52 -38.12
C PHE A 14 58.85 19.49 -39.56
N SER A 15 58.11 18.85 -40.45
CA SER A 15 58.32 19.02 -41.90
C SER A 15 56.97 19.05 -42.58
N ASP A 16 56.39 20.24 -42.68
CA ASP A 16 55.37 20.54 -43.68
C ASP A 16 55.42 22.04 -43.94
N ASP A 17 56.22 22.42 -44.93
CA ASP A 17 55.93 23.60 -45.74
C ASP A 17 54.64 23.29 -46.52
N VAL A 18 53.51 23.50 -45.86
CA VAL A 18 52.19 23.45 -46.50
C VAL A 18 52.14 24.61 -47.47
N ASP A 19 52.30 24.30 -48.76
CA ASP A 19 52.25 25.27 -49.86
C ASP A 19 50.98 26.14 -49.77
N ASP A 20 51.13 27.46 -49.85
CA ASP A 20 50.04 28.45 -49.65
C ASP A 20 48.86 28.20 -50.62
N GLU A 21 49.15 27.63 -51.80
CA GLU A 21 48.18 27.13 -52.78
C GLU A 21 47.27 26.04 -52.21
N THR A 22 47.81 25.15 -51.38
CA THR A 22 47.09 24.05 -50.72
C THR A 22 46.19 24.58 -49.60
N PHE A 23 46.66 25.59 -48.86
CA PHE A 23 45.89 26.28 -47.83
C PHE A 23 44.71 27.08 -48.42
N LEU A 24 44.92 27.76 -49.55
CA LEU A 24 43.88 28.53 -50.26
C LEU A 24 42.86 27.64 -50.98
N LYS A 25 43.25 26.45 -51.46
CA LYS A 25 42.33 25.47 -52.04
C LYS A 25 41.38 24.87 -51.01
N ASN A 26 41.87 24.61 -49.80
CA ASN A 26 41.08 24.01 -48.73
C ASN A 26 40.08 25.00 -48.10
N SER A 27 40.29 26.30 -48.31
CA SER A 27 39.37 27.37 -47.90
C SER A 27 38.18 27.54 -48.85
N ARG A 28 38.13 26.81 -49.97
CA ARG A 28 37.05 26.87 -50.98
C ARG A 28 36.01 25.77 -50.82
N VAL A 29 35.67 25.40 -49.59
CA VAL A 29 34.43 24.68 -49.30
C VAL A 29 33.30 25.71 -49.28
N LYS A 30 32.35 25.64 -50.22
CA LYS A 30 31.11 26.44 -50.15
C LYS A 30 30.29 25.95 -48.95
N PRO A 31 30.17 26.70 -47.83
CA PRO A 31 29.62 26.16 -46.59
C PRO A 31 28.23 26.74 -46.29
N LYS A 32 27.33 26.78 -47.28
CA LYS A 32 25.99 27.38 -47.10
C LYS A 32 24.82 26.41 -47.26
N ASP A 33 24.93 25.40 -48.11
CA ASP A 33 23.81 24.48 -48.38
C ASP A 33 23.71 23.35 -47.32
N ASP A 34 24.84 22.83 -46.83
CA ASP A 34 24.92 21.74 -45.84
C ASP A 34 24.35 22.13 -44.46
N TYR A 35 24.53 23.40 -44.05
CA TYR A 35 24.05 23.91 -42.76
C TYR A 35 22.53 24.07 -42.73
N LEU A 36 21.91 24.40 -43.87
CA LEU A 36 20.46 24.57 -43.99
C LEU A 36 19.74 23.23 -43.94
N GLU A 37 20.25 22.23 -44.66
CA GLU A 37 19.71 20.86 -44.65
C GLU A 37 19.87 20.22 -43.26
N GLN A 38 21.05 20.35 -42.65
CA GLN A 38 21.30 19.89 -41.29
C GLN A 38 20.33 20.55 -40.28
N ARG A 39 20.10 21.86 -40.38
CA ARG A 39 19.14 22.57 -39.51
C ARG A 39 17.71 22.05 -39.68
N GLN A 40 17.27 21.81 -40.92
CA GLN A 40 15.93 21.27 -41.18
C GLN A 40 15.77 19.86 -40.60
N LEU A 41 16.79 19.01 -40.72
CA LEU A 41 16.79 17.67 -40.13
C LEU A 41 16.64 17.74 -38.60
N TYR A 42 17.38 18.63 -37.93
CA TYR A 42 17.26 18.82 -36.48
C TYR A 42 15.88 19.34 -36.08
N GLU A 43 15.29 20.27 -36.85
CA GLU A 43 13.94 20.77 -36.58
C GLU A 43 12.87 19.68 -36.75
N GLN A 44 13.00 18.80 -37.74
CA GLN A 44 12.10 17.64 -37.93
C GLN A 44 12.24 16.63 -36.79
N LYS A 45 13.48 16.25 -36.44
CA LYS A 45 13.74 15.35 -35.31
C LYS A 45 13.18 15.88 -34.00
N ARG A 46 13.31 17.19 -33.76
CA ARG A 46 12.75 17.84 -32.56
C ARG A 46 11.24 17.70 -32.51
N LYS A 47 10.53 18.04 -33.59
CA LYS A 47 9.05 17.90 -33.68
C LYS A 47 8.59 16.46 -33.51
N GLU A 48 9.31 15.49 -34.07
CA GLU A 48 8.98 14.08 -33.91
C GLU A 48 9.13 13.63 -32.46
N ILE A 49 10.17 14.08 -31.75
CA ILE A 49 10.35 13.81 -30.32
C ILE A 49 9.24 14.49 -29.51
N GLU A 50 8.96 15.77 -29.76
CA GLU A 50 7.90 16.53 -29.10
C GLU A 50 6.54 15.81 -29.22
N ASN A 51 6.13 15.44 -30.44
CA ASN A 51 4.85 14.75 -30.66
C ASN A 51 4.80 13.39 -29.95
N ARG A 52 5.85 12.57 -30.07
CA ARG A 52 5.90 11.26 -29.40
C ARG A 52 5.83 11.39 -27.88
N THR A 53 6.45 12.43 -27.31
CA THR A 53 6.40 12.70 -25.87
C THR A 53 4.99 13.09 -25.43
N ILE A 54 4.30 13.97 -26.16
CA ILE A 54 2.90 14.30 -25.85
C ILE A 54 2.01 13.07 -25.95
N ASP A 55 2.08 12.31 -27.04
CA ASP A 55 1.28 11.10 -27.23
C ASP A 55 1.52 10.07 -26.13
N SER A 56 2.79 9.92 -25.71
CA SER A 56 3.14 9.03 -24.60
C SER A 56 2.54 9.48 -23.29
N SER A 57 2.63 10.78 -22.96
CA SER A 57 2.05 11.33 -21.74
C SER A 57 0.53 11.17 -21.70
N GLN A 58 -0.16 11.36 -22.82
CA GLN A 58 -1.61 11.16 -22.91
C GLN A 58 -2.01 9.69 -22.70
N ARG A 59 -1.26 8.75 -23.26
CA ARG A 59 -1.47 7.31 -22.98
C ARG A 59 -1.25 7.00 -21.51
N SER A 60 -0.20 7.55 -20.89
CA SER A 60 0.06 7.37 -19.46
C SER A 60 -1.07 7.89 -18.58
N ILE A 61 -1.64 9.06 -18.89
CA ILE A 61 -2.82 9.59 -18.20
C ILE A 61 -4.00 8.61 -18.30
N GLY A 62 -4.28 8.08 -19.50
CA GLY A 62 -5.33 7.08 -19.70
C GLY A 62 -5.13 5.85 -18.82
N LEU A 63 -3.92 5.29 -18.79
CA LEU A 63 -3.56 4.16 -17.95
C LEU A 63 -3.70 4.47 -16.45
N LEU A 64 -3.31 5.66 -16.02
CA LEU A 64 -3.44 6.08 -14.62
C LEU A 64 -4.91 6.17 -14.19
N ARG A 65 -5.78 6.72 -15.04
CA ARG A 65 -7.22 6.81 -14.78
C ARG A 65 -7.87 5.42 -14.74
N GLU A 66 -7.50 4.52 -15.64
CA GLU A 66 -7.97 3.13 -15.62
C GLU A 66 -7.50 2.41 -14.36
N THR A 67 -6.23 2.58 -13.98
CA THR A 67 -5.67 2.03 -12.74
C THR A 67 -6.40 2.56 -11.51
N GLU A 68 -6.74 3.85 -11.49
CA GLU A 68 -7.52 4.48 -10.41
C GLU A 68 -8.91 3.86 -10.31
N GLN A 69 -9.60 3.66 -11.43
CA GLN A 69 -10.91 3.02 -11.46
C GLN A 69 -10.87 1.58 -10.94
N VAL A 70 -9.86 0.80 -11.36
CA VAL A 70 -9.65 -0.56 -10.85
C VAL A 70 -9.37 -0.53 -9.35
N GLY A 71 -8.51 0.38 -8.88
CA GLY A 71 -8.20 0.55 -7.46
C GLY A 71 -9.44 0.89 -6.61
N ILE A 72 -10.32 1.76 -7.10
CA ILE A 72 -11.59 2.09 -6.44
C ILE A 72 -12.50 0.85 -6.37
N ALA A 73 -12.62 0.10 -7.46
CA ALA A 73 -13.40 -1.14 -7.46
C ALA A 73 -12.84 -2.18 -6.49
N THR A 74 -11.51 -2.30 -6.39
CA THR A 74 -10.83 -3.14 -5.39
C THR A 74 -11.15 -2.68 -3.97
N ALA A 75 -11.11 -1.37 -3.69
CA ALA A 75 -11.45 -0.85 -2.36
C ALA A 75 -12.89 -1.16 -1.96
N GLN A 76 -13.83 -1.07 -2.90
CA GLN A 76 -15.22 -1.46 -2.66
C GLN A 76 -15.36 -2.95 -2.34
N GLU A 77 -14.61 -3.80 -3.05
CA GLU A 77 -14.66 -5.23 -2.81
C GLU A 77 -14.04 -5.61 -1.46
N LEU A 78 -12.91 -4.99 -1.07
CA LEU A 78 -12.34 -5.15 0.26
C LEU A 78 -13.34 -4.74 1.35
N SER A 79 -14.07 -3.64 1.17
CA SER A 79 -15.10 -3.23 2.13
C SER A 79 -16.21 -4.27 2.30
N LYS A 80 -16.68 -4.91 1.21
CA LYS A 80 -17.64 -6.02 1.29
C LYS A 80 -17.06 -7.25 1.97
N GLN A 81 -15.81 -7.59 1.67
CA GLN A 81 -15.12 -8.73 2.29
C GLN A 81 -14.99 -8.54 3.80
N ARG A 82 -14.67 -7.31 4.23
CA ARG A 82 -14.64 -6.95 5.65
C ARG A 82 -15.98 -7.23 6.34
N GLU A 83 -17.10 -6.79 5.75
CA GLU A 83 -18.44 -7.03 6.32
C GLU A 83 -18.71 -8.54 6.50
N GLN A 84 -18.30 -9.36 5.53
CA GLN A 84 -18.45 -10.81 5.62
C GLN A 84 -17.61 -11.42 6.75
N LEU A 85 -16.38 -10.94 6.94
CA LEU A 85 -15.52 -11.35 8.05
C LEU A 85 -16.13 -10.94 9.39
N GLU A 86 -16.61 -9.70 9.53
CA GLU A 86 -17.25 -9.21 10.76
C GLU A 86 -18.49 -10.05 11.12
N LYS A 87 -19.34 -10.32 10.12
CA LYS A 87 -20.51 -11.21 10.29
C LYS A 87 -20.09 -12.60 10.72
N THR A 88 -19.02 -13.15 10.15
CA THR A 88 -18.50 -14.48 10.51
C THR A 88 -18.02 -14.50 11.97
N ARG A 89 -17.27 -13.47 12.39
CA ARG A 89 -16.84 -13.30 13.78
C ARG A 89 -18.02 -13.25 14.75
N ASP A 90 -19.05 -12.48 14.43
CA ASP A 90 -20.24 -12.34 15.30
C ASP A 90 -21.08 -13.63 15.37
N GLN A 91 -21.12 -14.40 14.28
CA GLN A 91 -21.70 -15.74 14.29
C GLN A 91 -20.94 -16.68 15.21
N LEU A 92 -19.60 -16.65 15.21
CA LEU A 92 -18.78 -17.44 16.14
C LEU A 92 -19.05 -17.07 17.61
N ASP A 93 -19.26 -15.79 17.92
CA ASP A 93 -19.65 -15.36 19.26
C ASP A 93 -21.03 -15.87 19.68
N THR A 94 -21.97 -15.88 18.72
CA THR A 94 -23.32 -16.43 18.91
C THR A 94 -23.25 -17.94 19.18
N ILE A 95 -22.43 -18.67 18.41
CA ILE A 95 -22.20 -20.10 18.61
C ILE A 95 -21.57 -20.34 19.99
N ASN A 96 -20.50 -19.62 20.34
CA ASN A 96 -19.85 -19.76 21.63
C ASN A 96 -20.81 -19.52 22.81
N THR A 97 -21.69 -18.52 22.71
CA THR A 97 -22.73 -18.24 23.71
C THR A 97 -23.77 -19.35 23.77
N SER A 98 -24.21 -19.85 22.62
CA SER A 98 -25.14 -20.98 22.51
C SER A 98 -24.55 -22.24 23.12
N LEU A 99 -23.26 -22.52 22.88
CA LEU A 99 -22.55 -23.63 23.51
C LEU A 99 -22.51 -23.47 25.03
N LYS A 100 -22.26 -22.28 25.58
CA LYS A 100 -22.33 -22.06 27.03
C LYS A 100 -23.70 -22.40 27.62
N PHE A 101 -24.78 -22.06 26.91
CA PHE A 101 -26.13 -22.41 27.30
C PHE A 101 -26.39 -23.92 27.20
N SER A 102 -25.99 -24.56 26.08
CA SER A 102 -26.03 -26.01 25.89
C SER A 102 -25.29 -26.75 27.01
N GLN A 103 -24.13 -26.25 27.45
CA GLN A 103 -23.37 -26.85 28.56
C GLN A 103 -24.16 -26.85 29.88
N ARG A 104 -24.87 -25.75 30.17
CA ARG A 104 -25.73 -25.66 31.36
C ARG A 104 -26.86 -26.68 31.29
N HIS A 105 -27.49 -26.84 30.13
CA HIS A 105 -28.52 -27.86 29.92
C HIS A 105 -27.99 -29.28 30.05
N LEU A 106 -26.85 -29.61 29.44
CA LEU A 106 -26.22 -30.92 29.57
C LEU A 106 -25.89 -31.24 31.04
N THR A 107 -25.43 -30.23 31.80
CA THR A 107 -25.16 -30.37 33.24
C THR A 107 -26.45 -30.61 34.04
N GLY A 108 -27.54 -29.93 33.67
CA GLY A 108 -28.88 -30.16 34.23
C GLY A 108 -29.38 -31.59 33.97
N ILE A 109 -29.28 -32.07 32.73
CA ILE A 109 -29.70 -33.43 32.34
C ILE A 109 -28.89 -34.47 33.11
N LYS A 110 -27.55 -34.33 33.19
CA LYS A 110 -26.70 -35.22 33.98
C LYS A 110 -27.15 -35.30 35.44
N SER A 111 -27.54 -34.17 36.03
CA SER A 111 -27.97 -34.08 37.42
C SER A 111 -29.28 -34.83 37.68
N MET A 112 -30.21 -34.86 36.73
CA MET A 112 -31.47 -35.59 36.86
C MET A 112 -31.25 -37.12 36.84
N PHE A 113 -30.35 -37.63 35.99
CA PHE A 113 -30.01 -39.06 35.98
C PHE A 113 -29.19 -39.50 37.21
N GLY A 114 -28.37 -38.62 37.78
CA GLY A 114 -27.62 -38.88 39.01
C GLY A 114 -28.49 -38.88 40.28
N GLY A 115 -29.45 -37.95 40.37
CA GLY A 115 -30.36 -37.84 41.51
C GLY A 115 -31.29 -39.05 41.67
N LEU A 116 -31.79 -39.61 40.56
CA LEU A 116 -32.58 -40.85 40.58
C LEU A 116 -31.77 -42.05 41.09
N LYS A 117 -30.49 -42.16 40.71
CA LYS A 117 -29.63 -43.26 41.19
C LYS A 117 -29.25 -43.10 42.67
N ASN A 118 -29.06 -41.87 43.16
CA ASN A 118 -28.76 -41.62 44.58
C ASN A 118 -30.01 -41.73 45.47
N TYR A 119 -31.20 -41.44 44.93
CA TYR A 119 -32.48 -41.68 45.63
C TYR A 119 -32.85 -43.18 45.68
N LEU A 120 -32.46 -43.97 44.69
CA LEU A 120 -32.64 -45.43 44.69
C LEU A 120 -31.55 -46.18 45.48
N SER A 121 -30.41 -45.54 45.74
CA SER A 121 -29.27 -46.04 46.51
C SER A 121 -29.27 -45.37 47.89
N GLY A 122 -30.24 -45.72 48.72
CA GLY A 122 -30.45 -45.08 50.01
C GLY A 122 -29.19 -44.99 50.89
N LYS A 123 -28.79 -43.75 51.17
CA LYS A 123 -28.27 -43.31 52.48
C LYS A 123 -28.34 -41.78 52.59
N SER A 124 -29.17 -41.33 53.55
CA SER A 124 -29.11 -40.13 54.43
C SER A 124 -27.92 -39.18 54.24
N GLU A 125 -27.95 -37.85 54.40
CA GLU A 125 -28.87 -36.84 54.96
C GLU A 125 -28.09 -35.49 54.89
N PHE A 126 -28.77 -34.39 55.25
CA PHE A 126 -28.24 -33.06 55.66
C PHE A 126 -28.31 -31.84 54.71
N GLU A 127 -29.25 -30.98 55.12
CA GLU A 127 -29.35 -29.50 55.16
C GLU A 127 -29.38 -28.59 53.91
N PRO A 128 -30.38 -27.68 53.84
CA PRO A 128 -30.34 -26.47 53.04
C PRO A 128 -29.86 -25.27 53.87
N SER A 129 -28.72 -24.67 53.54
CA SER A 129 -28.33 -23.36 54.08
C SER A 129 -28.91 -22.22 53.23
N LYS A 130 -29.59 -21.28 53.91
CA LYS A 130 -30.11 -19.99 53.41
C LYS A 130 -29.15 -18.84 53.75
N MET A 131 -29.46 -17.66 53.19
CA MET A 131 -28.94 -16.28 53.43
C MET A 131 -27.81 -15.86 52.47
N SER A 132 -27.70 -14.62 51.96
CA SER A 132 -28.57 -13.46 51.63
C SER A 132 -27.63 -12.44 50.92
N PRO A 133 -28.13 -11.35 50.28
CA PRO A 133 -27.34 -10.43 49.44
C PRO A 133 -26.80 -9.18 50.17
N SER A 134 -25.79 -8.52 49.60
CA SER A 134 -25.25 -7.19 49.96
C SER A 134 -24.58 -6.62 48.69
N SER A 135 -25.07 -5.60 47.98
CA SER A 135 -24.96 -4.12 48.20
C SER A 135 -23.60 -3.68 48.75
N SER A 136 -22.93 -2.61 48.34
CA SER A 136 -22.94 -1.65 47.21
C SER A 136 -21.72 -0.71 47.45
N ASN A 137 -21.47 0.25 46.54
CA ASN A 137 -20.60 1.46 46.64
C ASN A 137 -19.21 1.30 45.97
N SER A 138 -18.73 2.09 44.99
CA SER A 138 -18.84 3.51 44.54
C SER A 138 -17.48 4.20 44.68
N SER A 139 -16.90 4.63 43.55
CA SER A 139 -16.06 5.84 43.35
C SER A 139 -15.68 5.83 41.86
N SER A 140 -16.03 6.77 40.97
CA SER A 140 -15.93 8.24 40.93
C SER A 140 -14.50 8.76 41.12
N ILE A 141 -13.77 8.93 40.02
CA ILE A 141 -12.77 9.99 39.82
C ILE A 141 -12.95 10.51 38.40
N ALA A 142 -13.11 11.84 38.31
CA ALA A 142 -13.17 12.61 37.08
C ALA A 142 -12.04 13.64 37.08
N SER A 143 -11.44 13.85 35.89
CA SER A 143 -10.87 15.11 35.36
C SER A 143 -9.60 15.69 36.03
N PRO A 144 -8.77 16.54 35.37
CA PRO A 144 -9.12 17.40 34.22
C PRO A 144 -8.09 17.55 33.08
N THR A 145 -8.53 18.35 32.12
CA THR A 145 -7.97 18.98 30.92
C THR A 145 -6.82 19.97 31.14
N SER A 146 -5.99 20.18 30.11
CA SER A 146 -5.36 21.46 29.66
C SER A 146 -4.42 21.12 28.48
N ASP A 147 -4.61 21.63 27.25
CA ASP A 147 -4.42 22.98 26.67
C ASP A 147 -2.96 23.38 26.37
N GLU A 148 -2.83 23.99 25.17
CA GLU A 148 -1.75 24.89 24.67
C GLU A 148 -0.41 24.28 24.22
N ARG A 149 0.00 24.33 22.94
CA ARG A 149 0.37 25.43 21.99
C ARG A 149 1.90 25.59 21.85
N TYR A 150 2.30 26.04 20.64
CA TYR A 150 3.65 26.39 20.13
C TYR A 150 4.48 25.21 19.57
N ASN A 151 5.15 25.28 18.40
CA ASN A 151 5.72 26.39 17.64
C ASN A 151 5.80 26.08 16.12
N GLN A 152 5.45 27.08 15.31
CA GLN A 152 5.82 27.22 13.89
C GLN A 152 7.35 27.37 13.72
N HIS A 153 7.92 26.76 12.67
CA HIS A 153 9.24 27.09 12.14
C HIS A 153 9.17 27.39 10.62
N PRO A 154 9.35 28.65 10.18
CA PRO A 154 9.59 28.98 8.78
C PRO A 154 11.05 29.42 8.56
N THR A 155 11.84 28.53 7.98
CA THR A 155 13.15 28.79 7.34
C THR A 155 13.07 28.04 6.01
N THR A 156 13.30 28.61 4.82
CA THR A 156 14.26 29.65 4.45
C THR A 156 13.85 30.17 3.06
N ARG A 157 13.73 31.49 2.91
CA ARG A 157 13.59 32.20 1.63
C ARG A 157 14.97 32.69 1.19
N LEU A 158 15.55 32.13 0.14
CA LEU A 158 16.64 32.69 -0.69
C LEU A 158 16.65 31.86 -1.99
N ARG A 159 16.82 32.34 -3.22
CA ARG A 159 16.88 33.68 -3.83
C ARG A 159 16.92 33.42 -5.36
N ASN A 160 16.20 34.25 -6.11
CA ASN A 160 16.14 34.33 -7.58
C ASN A 160 17.49 34.30 -8.31
N ASP A 161 17.49 33.73 -9.52
CA ASP A 161 18.09 34.36 -10.70
C ASP A 161 17.43 33.82 -12.01
N PRO A 162 16.73 34.64 -12.82
CA PRO A 162 16.36 34.24 -14.17
C PRO A 162 16.72 35.34 -15.19
N GLN A 163 17.89 35.29 -15.82
CA GLN A 163 18.11 35.98 -17.09
C GLN A 163 19.03 35.19 -18.03
N MET A 164 18.61 35.13 -19.29
CA MET A 164 19.30 34.65 -20.51
C MET A 164 18.96 33.25 -21.03
N GLN A 165 17.74 33.08 -21.59
CA GLN A 165 17.60 32.51 -22.95
C GLN A 165 16.16 32.66 -23.47
N GLN A 166 15.85 33.77 -24.15
CA GLN A 166 14.54 33.92 -24.79
C GLN A 166 14.69 34.50 -26.20
N GLN A 167 15.01 33.65 -27.17
CA GLN A 167 14.77 34.00 -28.58
C GLN A 167 14.64 32.79 -29.55
N GLN A 168 14.26 31.60 -29.08
CA GLN A 168 13.90 30.47 -29.98
C GLN A 168 12.60 29.72 -29.57
N MET A 169 11.83 30.28 -28.63
CA MET A 169 10.83 29.50 -27.88
C MET A 169 9.38 29.60 -28.39
N ALA A 170 9.05 30.34 -29.46
CA ALA A 170 7.65 30.55 -29.83
C ALA A 170 6.91 29.25 -30.22
N GLY A 171 7.58 28.29 -30.88
CA GLY A 171 7.02 26.95 -31.13
C GLY A 171 7.11 26.00 -29.91
N ASN A 172 8.13 26.20 -29.07
CA ASN A 172 8.45 25.36 -27.92
C ASN A 172 7.50 25.64 -26.71
N VAL A 173 6.98 26.86 -26.59
CA VAL A 173 6.07 27.24 -25.49
C VAL A 173 4.77 26.43 -25.54
N ASN A 174 4.22 26.17 -26.73
CA ASN A 174 2.98 25.40 -26.86
C ASN A 174 3.18 23.91 -26.53
N PHE A 175 4.32 23.33 -26.92
CA PHE A 175 4.68 21.97 -26.56
C PHE A 175 4.92 21.83 -25.05
N ASN A 176 5.80 22.66 -24.48
CA ASN A 176 6.11 22.60 -23.05
C ASN A 176 4.85 22.83 -22.21
N GLN A 177 4.00 23.80 -22.56
CA GLN A 177 2.77 24.04 -21.82
C GLN A 177 1.80 22.85 -21.86
N GLN A 178 1.71 22.13 -22.98
CA GLN A 178 0.89 20.92 -23.07
C GLN A 178 1.51 19.77 -22.27
N LEU A 179 2.83 19.60 -22.36
CA LEU A 179 3.55 18.59 -21.61
C LEU A 179 3.43 18.82 -20.11
N ASP A 180 3.64 20.06 -19.64
CA ASP A 180 3.53 20.44 -18.24
C ASP A 180 2.13 20.13 -17.69
N ARG A 181 1.07 20.48 -18.43
CA ARG A 181 -0.32 20.13 -18.05
C ARG A 181 -0.53 18.62 -17.94
N ASN A 182 0.01 17.86 -18.89
CA ASN A 182 -0.10 16.40 -18.86
C ASN A 182 0.67 15.83 -17.65
N LEU A 183 1.85 16.36 -17.34
CA LEU A 183 2.65 15.95 -16.19
C LEU A 183 1.98 16.30 -14.86
N ASP A 184 1.36 17.48 -14.76
CA ASP A 184 0.57 17.88 -13.58
C ASP A 184 -0.60 16.92 -13.37
N GLU A 185 -1.35 16.59 -14.42
CA GLU A 185 -2.45 15.63 -14.34
C GLU A 185 -1.97 14.22 -13.94
N MET A 186 -0.83 13.79 -14.47
CA MET A 186 -0.20 12.53 -14.06
C MET A 186 0.21 12.58 -12.58
N CYS A 187 0.76 13.68 -12.10
CA CYS A 187 1.16 13.87 -10.70
C CYS A 187 -0.04 13.79 -9.75
N ASP A 188 -1.15 14.45 -10.12
CA ASP A 188 -2.39 14.40 -9.37
C ASP A 188 -2.95 12.98 -9.32
N SER A 189 -2.96 12.29 -10.47
CA SER A 189 -3.45 10.91 -10.58
C SER A 189 -2.59 9.93 -9.79
N LEU A 190 -1.27 10.08 -9.81
CA LEU A 190 -0.34 9.31 -8.99
C LEU A 190 -0.55 9.58 -7.49
N SER A 191 -0.84 10.83 -7.12
CA SER A 191 -1.13 11.19 -5.72
C SER A 191 -2.42 10.53 -5.23
N ARG A 192 -3.48 10.50 -6.06
CA ARG A 192 -4.72 9.77 -5.75
C ARG A 192 -4.48 8.26 -5.67
N LEU A 193 -3.76 7.68 -6.63
CA LEU A 193 -3.38 6.27 -6.62
C LEU A 193 -2.57 5.89 -5.38
N LYS A 194 -1.65 6.76 -4.94
CA LYS A 194 -0.90 6.56 -3.70
C LYS A 194 -1.83 6.54 -2.48
N GLY A 195 -2.79 7.48 -2.42
CA GLY A 195 -3.81 7.50 -1.37
C GLY A 195 -4.59 6.18 -1.32
N LEU A 196 -5.14 5.77 -2.47
CA LEU A 196 -5.82 4.48 -2.61
C LEU A 196 -4.94 3.31 -2.19
N ALA A 197 -3.68 3.26 -2.61
CA ALA A 197 -2.77 2.17 -2.26
C ALA A 197 -2.52 2.08 -0.74
N ILE A 198 -2.39 3.22 -0.05
CA ILE A 198 -2.25 3.26 1.41
C ILE A 198 -3.53 2.77 2.09
N ASP A 199 -4.69 3.24 1.64
CA ASP A 199 -5.99 2.84 2.20
C ASP A 199 -6.27 1.35 1.99
N LEU A 200 -5.98 0.83 0.79
CA LEU A 200 -6.08 -0.59 0.46
C LEU A 200 -5.16 -1.43 1.34
N ASN A 201 -3.91 -1.00 1.54
CA ASN A 201 -2.98 -1.71 2.41
C ASN A 201 -3.46 -1.72 3.87
N GLY A 202 -3.91 -0.57 4.39
CA GLY A 202 -4.45 -0.48 5.74
C GLY A 202 -5.70 -1.33 5.96
N GLU A 203 -6.57 -1.43 4.96
CA GLU A 203 -7.74 -2.30 5.01
C GLU A 203 -7.33 -3.79 4.99
N ILE A 204 -6.35 -4.19 4.18
CA ILE A 204 -5.81 -5.55 4.17
C ILE A 204 -5.21 -5.92 5.53
N ASP A 205 -4.39 -5.03 6.11
CA ASP A 205 -3.79 -5.26 7.43
C ASP A 205 -4.88 -5.44 8.49
N SER A 206 -5.92 -4.58 8.48
CA SER A 206 -7.05 -4.72 9.42
C SER A 206 -7.86 -6.01 9.19
N GLN A 207 -8.01 -6.46 7.95
CA GLN A 207 -8.69 -7.73 7.65
C GLN A 207 -7.85 -8.93 8.09
N ASN A 208 -6.53 -8.89 7.98
CA ASN A 208 -5.65 -9.93 8.50
C ASN A 208 -5.82 -10.10 10.02
N ASP A 209 -5.81 -8.99 10.77
CA ASP A 209 -6.06 -9.01 12.22
C ASP A 209 -7.45 -9.59 12.57
N LEU A 210 -8.46 -9.33 11.72
CA LEU A 210 -9.81 -9.87 11.90
C LEU A 210 -9.87 -11.37 11.59
N ILE A 211 -9.14 -11.83 10.58
CA ILE A 211 -9.03 -13.26 10.23
C ILE A 211 -8.34 -14.03 11.36
N ASP A 212 -7.30 -13.48 11.97
CA ASP A 212 -6.63 -14.10 13.12
C ASP A 212 -7.61 -14.27 14.29
N GLN A 213 -8.38 -13.24 14.62
CA GLN A 213 -9.44 -13.32 15.64
C GLN A 213 -10.52 -14.35 15.31
N ILE A 214 -10.94 -14.44 14.04
CA ILE A 214 -11.90 -15.44 13.58
C ILE A 214 -11.32 -16.85 13.74
N THR A 215 -10.04 -17.02 13.40
CA THR A 215 -9.32 -18.30 13.50
C THR A 215 -9.27 -18.76 14.96
N ASP A 216 -8.83 -17.89 15.87
CA ASP A 216 -8.80 -18.17 17.31
C ASP A 216 -10.19 -18.56 17.82
N LYS A 217 -11.22 -17.76 17.51
CA LYS A 217 -12.60 -18.05 17.93
C LYS A 217 -13.12 -19.37 17.36
N THR A 218 -12.74 -19.69 16.13
CA THR A 218 -13.16 -20.93 15.46
C THR A 218 -12.56 -22.14 16.16
N GLU A 219 -11.27 -22.14 16.46
CA GLU A 219 -10.62 -23.22 17.23
C GLU A 219 -11.29 -23.39 18.60
N ASP A 220 -11.56 -22.28 19.28
CA ASP A 220 -12.17 -22.25 20.60
C ASP A 220 -13.60 -22.82 20.61
N VAL A 221 -14.36 -22.53 19.54
CA VAL A 221 -15.70 -23.08 19.28
C VAL A 221 -15.62 -24.57 18.95
N ASP A 222 -14.70 -24.98 18.08
CA ASP A 222 -14.53 -26.38 17.66
C ASP A 222 -14.20 -27.29 18.86
N ILE A 223 -13.26 -26.88 19.72
CA ILE A 223 -12.92 -27.59 20.95
C ILE A 223 -14.15 -27.76 21.85
N LYS A 224 -14.98 -26.72 22.01
CA LYS A 224 -16.19 -26.76 22.85
C LYS A 224 -17.25 -27.68 22.25
N ILE A 225 -17.48 -27.61 20.93
CA ILE A 225 -18.40 -28.51 20.22
C ILE A 225 -17.95 -29.95 20.38
N GLY A 226 -16.68 -30.26 20.16
CA GLY A 226 -16.12 -31.61 20.34
C GLY A 226 -16.36 -32.16 21.75
N LYS A 227 -16.08 -31.35 22.78
CA LYS A 227 -16.34 -31.72 24.19
C LYS A 227 -17.84 -31.97 24.45
N GLN A 228 -18.72 -31.11 23.93
CA GLN A 228 -20.17 -31.25 24.12
C GLN A 228 -20.74 -32.46 23.40
N ASN A 229 -20.30 -32.72 22.17
CA ASN A 229 -20.69 -33.90 21.42
C ASN A 229 -20.30 -35.17 22.19
N GLN A 230 -19.07 -35.27 22.69
CA GLN A 230 -18.66 -36.42 23.52
C GLN A 230 -19.50 -36.57 24.79
N GLN A 231 -19.85 -35.48 25.47
CA GLN A 231 -20.73 -35.53 26.64
C GLN A 231 -22.14 -36.00 26.29
N MET A 232 -22.69 -35.52 25.17
CA MET A 232 -24.01 -35.91 24.69
C MET A 232 -24.06 -37.40 24.33
N PHE A 233 -23.05 -37.93 23.62
CA PHE A 233 -22.96 -39.38 23.33
C PHE A 233 -22.93 -40.24 24.60
N LYS A 234 -22.17 -39.81 25.62
CA LYS A 234 -22.14 -40.47 26.93
C LYS A 234 -23.51 -40.47 27.62
N LEU A 235 -24.26 -39.37 27.55
CA LEU A 235 -25.61 -39.28 28.11
C LEU A 235 -26.62 -40.15 27.36
N LEU A 236 -26.48 -40.28 26.05
CA LEU A 236 -27.33 -41.12 25.20
C LEU A 236 -27.01 -42.62 25.32
N GLY A 237 -25.99 -43.01 26.09
CA GLY A 237 -25.57 -44.40 26.25
C GLY A 237 -24.99 -45.03 24.98
N LYS A 238 -24.74 -44.23 23.93
CA LYS A 238 -24.04 -44.66 22.72
C LYS A 238 -22.53 -44.63 23.04
N LYS A 239 -21.94 -45.82 23.20
CA LYS A 239 -20.48 -46.01 23.21
C LYS A 239 -19.91 -45.75 21.83
#